data_AF-A0A7W7VB00-F1
#
_entry.id   AF-A0A7W7VB00-F1
#
_cell.length_a   1.000
_cell.length_b   1.000
_cell.length_c   1.000
_cell.angle_alpha   90.00
_cell.angle_beta   90.00
_cell.angle_gamma   90.00
#
_symmetry.space_group_name_H-M   'P 1'
#
loop_
_entity.id
_entity.type
_entity.pdbx_description
1 polymer ?
#
loop_
_entity_poly.entity_id
_entity_poly.type
_entity_poly.pdbx_seq_one_letter_code
_entity_poly.pdbx_strand_id
1 'polypeptide(L)' 'MTGQPRPWRPENFDDHCETCGAPPGQPCEPWCDTGYTAEDARRDAVRRQEAADRDRTRPAAVRRPHRP' A
#
# COMPACT_ATOMS: atom_id res chain seq x y z
N MET A 1 1.26 -16.67 -9.89
CA MET A 1 0.77 -15.27 -9.90
C MET A 1 0.79 -14.74 -8.48
N THR A 2 1.91 -14.17 -8.02
CA THR A 2 2.03 -13.59 -6.67
C THR A 2 2.81 -12.29 -6.80
N GLY A 3 2.18 -11.30 -7.43
CA GLY A 3 2.62 -9.92 -7.30
C GLY A 3 2.26 -9.48 -5.89
N GLN A 4 3.27 -9.12 -5.08
CA GLN A 4 3.02 -8.42 -3.81
C GLN A 4 2.02 -7.29 -4.08
N PRO A 5 0.95 -7.12 -3.29
CA PRO A 5 -0.06 -6.10 -3.54
C PRO A 5 0.67 -4.76 -3.67
N ARG A 6 0.61 -4.19 -4.88
CA ARG A 6 1.28 -2.91 -5.13
C ARG A 6 0.61 -1.88 -4.24
N PRO A 7 1.39 -1.04 -3.54
CA PRO A 7 0.82 -0.07 -2.62
C PRO A 7 -0.20 0.79 -3.36
N TRP A 8 -1.34 1.00 -2.72
CA TRP A 8 -2.35 1.92 -3.25
C TRP A 8 -1.72 3.29 -3.45
N ARG A 9 -1.83 3.78 -4.67
CA ARG A 9 -1.36 5.08 -5.12
C ARG A 9 -2.53 5.75 -5.81
N PRO A 10 -2.95 6.95 -5.41
CA PRO A 10 -4.01 7.65 -6.10
C PRO A 10 -3.74 7.76 -7.61
N GLU A 11 -2.46 7.88 -8.00
CA GLU A 11 -2.02 7.94 -9.41
C GLU A 11 -2.29 6.65 -10.21
N ASN A 12 -2.52 5.50 -9.55
CA ASN A 12 -2.89 4.25 -10.23
C ASN A 12 -4.40 4.16 -10.52
N PHE A 13 -5.21 5.06 -9.97
CA PHE A 13 -6.67 5.05 -10.07
C PHE A 13 -7.12 6.35 -10.73
N ASP A 14 -6.70 6.57 -11.98
CA ASP A 14 -7.08 7.74 -12.79
C ASP A 14 -8.50 7.61 -13.36
N ASP A 15 -9.04 6.38 -13.38
CA ASP A 15 -10.40 6.07 -13.77
C ASP A 15 -11.33 5.91 -12.55
N HIS A 16 -12.59 6.25 -12.76
CA HIS A 16 -13.65 5.97 -11.79
C HIS A 16 -13.97 4.47 -11.76
N CYS A 17 -14.42 3.97 -10.62
CA CYS A 17 -14.88 2.59 -10.54
C CYS A 17 -16.20 2.43 -11.30
N GLU A 18 -16.25 1.56 -12.31
CA GLU A 18 -17.48 1.30 -13.08
C GLU A 18 -18.57 0.57 -12.27
N THR A 19 -18.21 -0.07 -11.14
CA THR A 19 -19.16 -0.81 -10.31
C THR A 19 -19.82 0.06 -9.24
N CYS A 20 -19.05 0.87 -8.52
CA CYS A 20 -19.58 1.73 -7.45
C CYS A 20 -19.56 3.23 -7.74
N GLY A 21 -18.98 3.65 -8.87
CA GLY A 21 -18.85 5.05 -9.24
C GLY A 21 -17.83 5.83 -8.40
N ALA A 22 -16.97 5.15 -7.64
CA ALA A 22 -15.94 5.83 -6.84
C ALA A 22 -15.04 6.70 -7.75
N PRO A 23 -14.81 7.98 -7.39
CA PRO A 23 -14.04 8.88 -8.21
C PRO A 23 -12.56 8.47 -8.26
N PRO A 24 -11.83 8.93 -9.29
CA PRO A 24 -10.40 8.66 -9.41
C PRO A 24 -9.64 9.16 -8.19
N GLY A 25 -8.66 8.37 -7.76
CA GLY A 25 -7.88 8.62 -6.55
C GLY A 25 -8.65 8.40 -5.24
N GLN A 26 -9.86 7.84 -5.27
CA GLN A 26 -10.57 7.41 -4.05
C GLN A 26 -10.78 5.89 -4.01
N PRO A 27 -10.74 5.29 -2.80
CA PRO A 27 -11.06 3.88 -2.64
C PRO A 27 -12.53 3.61 -2.93
N CYS A 28 -12.80 2.39 -3.38
CA CYS A 28 -14.17 1.94 -3.64
C CYS A 28 -14.99 1.87 -2.34
N GLU A 29 -16.30 2.00 -2.51
CA GLU A 29 -17.28 1.81 -1.45
C GLU A 29 -17.18 0.40 -0.85
N PRO A 30 -17.56 0.20 0.43
CA PRO A 30 -17.42 -1.08 1.11
C PRO A 30 -18.31 -2.20 0.56
N TRP A 31 -19.34 -1.86 -0.22
CA TRP A 31 -20.18 -2.83 -0.93
C TRP A 31 -19.63 -3.20 -2.33
N CYS A 32 -18.55 -2.55 -2.76
CA CYS A 32 -17.95 -2.77 -4.07
C CYS A 32 -16.87 -3.87 -3.99
N ASP A 33 -17.26 -5.10 -4.32
CA ASP A 33 -16.36 -6.27 -4.27
C ASP A 33 -15.37 -6.36 -5.45
N THR A 34 -15.44 -5.45 -6.42
CA THR A 34 -14.64 -5.50 -7.66
C THR A 34 -13.36 -4.66 -7.61
N GLY A 35 -13.18 -3.83 -6.58
CA GLY A 35 -12.13 -2.81 -6.53
C GLY A 35 -11.39 -2.72 -5.21
N TYR A 36 -10.39 -1.84 -5.16
CA TYR A 36 -9.61 -1.58 -3.94
C TYR A 36 -10.44 -0.74 -2.97
N THR A 37 -10.82 -1.33 -1.83
CA THR A 37 -11.76 -0.71 -0.88
C THR A 37 -11.06 0.17 0.15
N ALA A 38 -11.84 0.97 0.87
CA ALA A 38 -11.33 1.75 2.00
C ALA A 38 -10.78 0.84 3.11
N GLU A 39 -11.26 -0.40 3.24
CA GLU A 39 -10.73 -1.35 4.21
C GLU A 39 -9.36 -1.88 3.80
N ASP A 40 -9.15 -2.14 2.51
CA ASP A 40 -7.84 -2.51 1.98
C ASP A 40 -6.83 -1.37 2.19
N ALA A 41 -7.24 -0.13 1.94
CA ALA A 41 -6.41 1.06 2.21
C ALA A 41 -5.95 1.12 3.67
N ARG A 42 -6.86 0.83 4.62
CA ARG A 42 -6.54 0.76 6.05
C ARG A 42 -5.59 -0.39 6.36
N ARG A 43 -5.82 -1.59 5.81
CA ARG A 43 -4.95 -2.76 6.00
C ARG A 43 -3.54 -2.50 5.48
N ASP A 44 -3.39 -1.87 4.31
CA ASP A 44 -2.08 -1.49 3.78
C ASP A 44 -1.42 -0.37 4.60
N ALA A 45 -2.18 0.59 5.12
CA ALA A 45 -1.65 1.61 6.01
C ALA A 45 -1.09 1.00 7.31
N VAL A 46 -1.76 -0.01 7.88
CA VAL A 46 -1.26 -0.76 9.03
C VAL A 46 0.03 -1.51 8.66
N ARG A 47 0.02 -2.27 7.56
CA ARG A 47 1.24 -2.99 7.11
C ARG A 47 2.41 -2.04 6.86
N ARG A 48 2.16 -0.83 6.35
CA ARG A 48 3.20 0.21 6.18
C ARG A 48 3.74 0.71 7.51
N GLN A 49 2.89 0.94 8.50
CA GLN A 49 3.33 1.34 9.85
C GLN A 49 4.17 0.24 10.48
N GLU A 50 3.75 -1.02 10.37
CA GLU A 50 4.52 -2.17 10.86
C GLU A 50 5.86 -2.32 10.11
N ALA A 51 5.87 -2.17 8.78
CA ALA A 51 7.10 -2.22 8.00
C ALA A 51 8.07 -1.09 8.35
N ALA A 52 7.56 0.13 8.55
CA ALA A 52 8.35 1.28 8.97
C ALA A 52 8.89 1.11 10.41
N ASP A 53 8.08 0.57 11.32
CA ASP A 53 8.50 0.25 12.68
C ASP A 53 9.60 -0.83 12.68
N ARG A 54 9.44 -1.89 11.87
CA ARG A 54 10.46 -2.93 11.68
C ARG A 54 11.76 -2.41 11.09
N ASP A 55 11.71 -1.46 10.14
CA ASP A 55 12.92 -0.83 9.61
C ASP A 55 13.58 0.06 10.66
N ARG A 56 12.79 0.77 11.48
CA ARG A 56 13.29 1.57 12.61
C ARG A 56 13.92 0.71 13.71
N THR A 57 13.34 -0.45 14.02
CA THR A 57 13.89 -1.40 15.01
C THR A 57 14.96 -2.30 14.42
N ARG A 58 15.16 -2.32 13.09
CA ARG A 58 16.30 -3.01 12.48
C ARG A 58 17.57 -2.28 12.93
N PRO A 59 18.42 -2.89 13.78
CA PRO A 59 19.65 -2.25 14.18
C PRO A 59 20.47 -2.00 12.91
N ALA A 60 21.16 -0.86 12.85
CA ALA A 60 22.05 -0.45 11.76
C ALA A 60 23.26 -1.40 11.66
N ALA A 61 23.04 -2.67 11.34
CA ALA A 61 24.04 -3.72 11.34
C ALA A 61 24.58 -3.96 9.92
N VAL A 62 24.73 -2.92 9.10
CA VAL A 62 25.61 -2.95 7.91
C VAL A 62 26.20 -1.56 7.67
N ARG A 63 27.07 -1.13 8.59
CA ARG A 63 28.14 -0.18 8.26
C ARG A 63 29.47 -0.87 8.50
N ARG A 64 29.83 -1.81 7.62
CA ARG A 64 31.23 -2.23 7.48
C ARG A 64 31.90 -1.25 6.52
N PRO A 65 32.83 -0.40 6.97
CA PRO A 65 33.69 0.33 6.05
C PRO A 65 34.67 -0.69 5.47
N HIS A 66 34.49 -1.08 4.21
CA HIS A 66 35.55 -1.77 3.48
C HIS A 66 36.57 -0.72 3.05
N ARG A 67 37.70 -0.67 3.75
CA ARG A 67 38.89 0.10 3.38
C ARG A 67 40.07 -0.86 3.25
N PRO A 68 40.69 -0.95 2.06
CA PRO A 68 42.14 -1.00 1.92
C PRO A 68 42.70 0.42 1.75
#